data_AF-A0A9D8D4V4-F1
#
_entry.id   AF-A0A9D8D4V4-F1
#
_cell.length_a   1.000
_cell.length_b   1.000
_cell.length_c   1.000
_cell.angle_alpha   90.00
_cell.angle_beta   90.00
_cell.angle_gamma   90.00
#
_symmetry.space_group_name_H-M   'P 1'
#
loop_
_entity.id
_entity.type
_entity.pdbx_description
1 polymer ?
#
loop_
_entity_poly.entity_id
_entity_poly.type
_entity_poly.pdbx_seq_one_letter_code
_entity_poly.pdbx_strand_id
1 'polypeptide(L)'
;MAATPTRPRPSCVTPHRLPSEATAATVPAMFGWLKERLRRGPVVPVVRLSGVIAAGGMLGNRGLSIETAAPLLKRAFDMRGIKAVALAINSPGGSPVQSALIGQRIRLLADEKGLQVIAFVEDVAASGGYWLACAADEIVADASSIVGSIGVISAGFGFQDLLARWGIERRLHTSGERKSMLDPFRPEKPEDLERLRRLQAEIHDGFKDWVRTRRAARLKGDDATLFSGEFWTGRRGLELGLVDGLGELRATLQARYGAKVHLPVIAPRRRLLSRFGLGSAVDEIGPATLAALEERLLWQRFGL
;
A
#
# COMPACT_ATOMS: atom_id res chain seq x y z
N MET A 1 80.20 20.85 -39.84
CA MET A 1 80.01 21.35 -38.46
C MET A 1 79.61 20.13 -37.61
N ALA A 2 80.58 19.51 -36.94
CA ALA A 2 80.71 19.43 -35.47
C ALA A 2 79.58 18.59 -34.82
N ALA A 3 79.77 17.57 -33.98
CA ALA A 3 80.92 17.03 -33.27
C ALA A 3 80.60 15.57 -32.81
N THR A 4 81.62 14.73 -32.67
CA THR A 4 81.65 13.56 -31.74
C THR A 4 82.23 14.04 -30.40
N PRO A 5 82.32 13.27 -29.28
CA PRO A 5 81.83 11.94 -28.92
C PRO A 5 81.27 11.84 -27.47
N THR A 6 80.86 10.63 -27.03
CA THR A 6 81.31 9.91 -25.80
C THR A 6 80.23 9.01 -25.19
N ARG A 7 80.58 7.72 -25.02
CA ARG A 7 79.83 6.72 -24.24
C ARG A 7 80.17 6.86 -22.74
N PRO A 8 79.22 6.65 -21.82
CA PRO A 8 79.54 6.38 -20.42
C PRO A 8 79.64 4.87 -20.11
N ARG A 9 80.47 4.58 -19.11
CA ARG A 9 80.87 3.27 -18.54
C ARG A 9 79.77 2.66 -17.65
N PRO A 10 79.84 1.36 -17.30
CA PRO A 10 78.80 0.68 -16.52
C PRO A 10 78.94 1.01 -15.03
N SER A 11 77.84 1.42 -14.38
CA SER A 11 77.79 1.60 -12.93
C SER A 11 77.11 0.43 -12.24
N CYS A 12 77.83 -0.05 -11.22
CA CYS A 12 77.55 -1.06 -10.22
C CYS A 12 76.07 -1.20 -9.80
N VAL A 13 75.66 -2.46 -9.66
CA VAL A 13 74.43 -2.93 -9.02
C VAL A 13 74.49 -2.62 -7.52
N THR A 14 73.47 -1.93 -7.01
CA THR A 14 73.13 -1.90 -5.58
C THR A 14 71.66 -2.25 -5.42
N PRO A 15 71.29 -3.09 -4.44
CA PRO A 15 69.94 -3.62 -4.34
C PRO A 15 69.02 -2.54 -3.76
N HIS A 16 68.03 -2.10 -4.55
CA HIS A 16 66.94 -1.32 -4.01
C HIS A 16 66.06 -2.22 -3.14
N ARG A 17 66.27 -2.06 -1.82
CA ARG A 17 65.38 -2.48 -0.73
C ARG A 17 63.91 -2.36 -1.15
N LEU A 18 63.18 -3.46 -1.02
CA LEU A 18 61.72 -3.45 -0.91
C LEU A 18 61.33 -2.46 0.20
N PRO A 19 60.35 -1.56 0.00
CA PRO A 19 59.73 -0.88 1.12
C PRO A 19 58.91 -1.91 1.90
N SER A 20 59.54 -2.50 2.92
CA SER A 20 58.88 -3.22 3.99
C SER A 20 58.24 -2.20 4.94
N GLU A 21 57.18 -1.56 4.49
CA GLU A 21 56.28 -0.84 5.38
C GLU A 21 54.88 -1.37 5.14
N ALA A 22 54.65 -2.56 5.71
CA ALA A 22 53.32 -2.92 6.17
C ALA A 22 52.91 -1.83 7.16
N THR A 23 52.23 -0.80 6.66
CA THR A 23 51.57 0.21 7.47
C THR A 23 50.63 -0.53 8.40
N ALA A 24 51.06 -0.68 9.66
CA ALA A 24 50.25 -1.15 10.75
C ALA A 24 49.02 -0.25 10.80
N ALA A 25 47.88 -0.78 10.33
CA ALA A 25 46.60 -0.16 10.58
C ALA A 25 46.50 0.02 12.10
N THR A 26 46.60 1.26 12.56
CA THR A 26 46.53 1.60 13.98
C THR A 26 45.27 0.96 14.53
N VAL A 27 45.37 0.23 15.64
CA VAL A 27 44.25 -0.49 16.28
C VAL A 27 42.94 0.33 16.32
N PRO A 28 42.94 1.67 16.52
CA PRO A 28 41.74 2.49 16.41
C PRO A 28 41.10 2.57 15.01
N ALA A 29 41.89 2.62 13.94
CA ALA A 29 41.40 2.67 12.55
C ALA A 29 40.84 1.31 12.09
N MET A 30 41.47 0.22 12.52
CA MET A 30 40.99 -1.15 12.29
C MET A 30 39.69 -1.43 13.09
N PHE A 31 39.59 -0.97 14.35
CA PHE A 31 38.35 -1.01 15.13
C PHE A 31 37.27 -0.11 14.54
N GLY A 32 37.61 1.08 14.05
CA GLY A 32 36.70 2.00 13.38
C GLY A 32 36.11 1.38 12.11
N TRP A 33 36.95 0.83 11.23
CA TRP A 33 36.52 0.12 10.01
C TRP A 33 35.67 -1.11 10.31
N LEU A 34 36.02 -1.89 11.33
CA LEU A 34 35.24 -3.05 11.75
C LEU A 34 33.89 -2.63 12.34
N LYS A 35 33.83 -1.54 13.11
CA LYS A 35 32.60 -0.96 13.68
C LYS A 35 31.72 -0.33 12.60
N GLU A 36 32.30 0.33 11.59
CA GLU A 36 31.62 0.86 10.39
C GLU A 36 31.00 -0.28 9.56
N ARG A 37 31.72 -1.39 9.44
CA ARG A 37 31.31 -2.60 8.71
C ARG A 37 30.31 -3.46 9.50
N LEU A 38 30.32 -3.37 10.83
CA LEU A 38 29.36 -3.98 11.76
C LEU A 38 28.12 -3.11 12.05
N ARG A 39 28.15 -1.81 11.73
CA ARG A 39 26.97 -0.94 11.84
C ARG A 39 25.93 -1.39 10.82
N ARG A 40 24.94 -2.14 11.32
CA ARG A 40 23.71 -2.41 10.56
C ARG A 40 23.10 -1.06 10.18
N GLY A 41 22.87 -0.87 8.88
CA GLY A 41 22.21 0.33 8.37
C GLY A 41 20.84 0.55 9.01
N PRO A 42 20.26 1.76 8.90
CA PRO A 42 18.94 2.02 9.44
C PRO A 42 17.92 1.06 8.86
N VAL A 43 16.92 0.69 9.67
CA VAL A 43 15.91 -0.30 9.28
C VAL A 43 14.57 0.40 9.15
N VAL A 44 13.88 0.18 8.03
CA VAL A 44 12.51 0.65 7.78
C VAL A 44 11.68 -0.52 7.25
N PRO A 45 10.90 -1.22 8.10
CA PRO A 45 10.05 -2.30 7.64
C PRO A 45 9.01 -1.81 6.65
N VAL A 46 8.76 -2.62 5.62
CA VAL A 46 7.77 -2.36 4.57
C VAL A 46 6.60 -3.32 4.74
N VAL A 47 5.41 -2.79 5.03
CA VAL A 47 4.16 -3.57 5.10
C VAL A 47 3.42 -3.38 3.79
N ARG A 48 3.13 -4.48 3.09
CA ARG A 48 2.33 -4.43 1.85
C ARG A 48 0.83 -4.52 2.19
N LEU A 49 0.07 -3.56 1.73
CA LEU A 49 -1.39 -3.47 1.84
C LEU A 49 -1.93 -3.50 0.42
N SER A 50 -2.21 -4.70 -0.09
CA SER A 50 -2.56 -4.92 -1.50
C SER A 50 -3.84 -5.74 -1.65
N GLY A 51 -4.61 -5.42 -2.69
CA GLY A 51 -5.85 -6.08 -3.05
C GLY A 51 -7.09 -5.34 -2.55
N VAL A 52 -8.25 -5.93 -2.82
CA VAL A 52 -9.56 -5.42 -2.37
C VAL A 52 -9.67 -5.52 -0.86
N ILE A 53 -10.18 -4.45 -0.24
CA ILE A 53 -10.41 -4.38 1.20
C ILE A 53 -11.76 -5.01 1.53
N ALA A 54 -11.80 -6.13 2.24
CA ALA A 54 -13.04 -6.82 2.56
C ALA A 54 -12.94 -7.57 3.89
N ALA A 55 -14.05 -7.70 4.61
CA ALA A 55 -14.12 -8.65 5.72
C ALA A 55 -14.00 -10.04 5.11
N GLY A 56 -13.16 -10.91 5.69
CA GLY A 56 -12.69 -12.15 5.06
C GLY A 56 -13.74 -12.87 4.22
N GLY A 57 -13.38 -13.23 2.99
CA GLY A 57 -14.32 -13.88 2.07
C GLY A 57 -14.71 -15.27 2.55
N MET A 58 -15.99 -15.62 2.39
CA MET A 58 -16.54 -16.96 2.66
C MET A 58 -15.88 -18.06 1.81
N LEU A 59 -15.08 -17.69 0.81
CA LEU A 59 -14.66 -18.53 -0.32
C LEU A 59 -13.14 -18.46 -0.59
N GLY A 60 -12.33 -18.29 0.44
CA GLY A 60 -10.88 -18.53 0.38
C GLY A 60 -10.01 -17.38 -0.16
N ASN A 61 -10.60 -16.32 -0.73
CA ASN A 61 -9.84 -15.12 -1.08
C ASN A 61 -9.56 -14.30 0.21
N ARG A 62 -8.31 -14.35 0.68
CA ARG A 62 -7.85 -13.56 1.84
C ARG A 62 -7.54 -12.13 1.38
N GLY A 63 -8.61 -11.40 1.03
CA GLY A 63 -8.54 -9.96 0.75
C GLY A 63 -7.91 -9.19 1.93
N LEU A 64 -7.59 -7.93 1.68
CA LEU A 64 -7.01 -7.05 2.68
C LEU A 64 -8.05 -6.78 3.78
N SER A 65 -7.80 -7.27 5.00
CA SER A 65 -8.71 -7.15 6.14
C SER A 65 -7.93 -6.87 7.41
N ILE A 66 -8.62 -6.45 8.48
CA ILE A 66 -7.97 -6.24 9.77
C ILE A 66 -7.34 -7.52 10.31
N GLU A 67 -7.97 -8.69 10.06
CA GLU A 67 -7.47 -9.99 10.50
C GLU A 67 -6.12 -10.31 9.83
N THR A 68 -5.98 -10.01 8.54
CA THR A 68 -4.74 -10.29 7.79
C THR A 68 -3.69 -9.20 8.01
N ALA A 69 -4.10 -7.92 8.15
CA ALA A 69 -3.20 -6.79 8.29
C ALA A 69 -2.64 -6.62 9.71
N ALA A 70 -3.46 -6.80 10.76
CA ALA A 70 -3.06 -6.49 12.14
C ALA A 70 -1.80 -7.25 12.62
N PRO A 71 -1.63 -8.57 12.35
CA PRO A 71 -0.41 -9.28 12.72
C PRO A 71 0.84 -8.79 11.97
N LEU A 72 0.69 -8.36 10.71
CA LEU A 72 1.79 -7.82 9.91
C LEU A 72 2.22 -6.44 10.41
N LEU A 73 1.24 -5.57 10.67
CA LEU A 73 1.47 -4.27 11.26
C LEU A 73 2.17 -4.41 12.61
N LYS A 74 1.64 -5.22 13.52
CA LYS A 74 2.26 -5.46 14.83
C LYS A 74 3.72 -5.92 14.70
N ARG A 75 3.99 -6.87 13.79
CA ARG A 75 5.36 -7.34 13.52
C ARG A 75 6.28 -6.24 13.02
N ALA A 76 5.81 -5.34 12.17
CA ALA A 76 6.59 -4.21 11.68
C ALA A 76 6.93 -3.24 12.80
N PHE A 77 5.94 -2.83 13.60
CA PHE A 77 6.09 -1.87 14.69
C PHE A 77 6.87 -2.42 15.90
N ASP A 78 6.92 -3.73 16.10
CA ASP A 78 7.72 -4.36 17.17
C ASP A 78 9.19 -4.59 16.80
N MET A 79 9.61 -4.27 15.56
CA MET A 79 11.02 -4.41 15.17
C MET A 79 11.90 -3.41 15.93
N ARG A 80 13.03 -3.90 16.45
CA ARG A 80 13.95 -3.08 17.25
C ARG A 80 14.80 -2.17 16.36
N GLY A 81 15.02 -0.95 16.81
CA GLY A 81 15.95 0.00 16.18
C GLY A 81 15.51 0.52 14.81
N ILE A 82 14.21 0.42 14.49
CA ILE A 82 13.66 0.94 13.23
C ILE A 82 13.54 2.47 13.27
N LYS A 83 13.59 3.10 12.09
CA LYS A 83 13.52 4.56 11.94
C LYS A 83 12.12 5.07 11.60
N ALA A 84 11.36 4.25 10.87
CA ALA A 84 9.99 4.52 10.44
C ALA A 84 9.35 3.19 10.03
N VAL A 85 8.05 3.21 9.74
CA VAL A 85 7.35 2.11 9.06
C VAL A 85 6.90 2.60 7.69
N ALA A 86 7.21 1.85 6.64
CA ALA A 86 6.73 2.13 5.29
C ALA A 86 5.51 1.25 4.98
N LEU A 87 4.47 1.84 4.39
CA LEU A 87 3.32 1.13 3.85
C LEU A 87 3.42 1.15 2.33
N ALA A 88 3.45 -0.01 1.68
CA ALA A 88 3.31 -0.11 0.23
C ALA A 88 1.85 -0.43 -0.07
N ILE A 89 1.12 0.51 -0.67
CA ILE A 89 -0.33 0.44 -0.88
C ILE A 89 -0.62 0.22 -2.36
N ASN A 90 -1.39 -0.83 -2.64
CA ASN A 90 -1.92 -1.09 -3.98
C ASN A 90 -3.33 -1.66 -3.87
N SER A 91 -4.33 -0.79 -3.77
CA SER A 91 -5.71 -1.17 -3.47
C SER A 91 -6.73 -0.26 -4.18
N PRO A 92 -7.73 -0.84 -4.85
CA PRO A 92 -8.87 -0.11 -5.41
C PRO A 92 -9.88 0.35 -4.33
N GLY A 93 -9.66 -0.05 -3.07
CA GLY A 93 -10.58 0.18 -1.97
C GLY A 93 -11.43 -1.05 -1.64
N GLY A 94 -12.63 -0.81 -1.11
CA GLY A 94 -13.56 -1.84 -0.68
C GLY A 94 -14.34 -1.43 0.57
N SER A 95 -14.49 -2.34 1.53
CA SER A 95 -15.26 -2.15 2.75
C SER A 95 -14.84 -0.89 3.53
N PRO A 96 -15.75 0.06 3.81
CA PRO A 96 -15.49 1.21 4.67
C PRO A 96 -15.02 0.81 6.08
N VAL A 97 -15.67 -0.19 6.68
CA VAL A 97 -15.37 -0.64 8.06
C VAL A 97 -13.96 -1.22 8.17
N GLN A 98 -13.60 -2.17 7.30
CA GLN A 98 -12.23 -2.73 7.28
C GLN A 98 -11.17 -1.66 7.01
N SER A 99 -11.44 -0.70 6.12
CA SER A 99 -10.53 0.43 5.87
C SER A 99 -10.31 1.25 7.14
N ALA A 100 -11.39 1.57 7.87
CA ALA A 100 -11.34 2.28 9.14
C ALA A 100 -10.58 1.50 10.21
N LEU A 101 -10.85 0.20 10.40
CA LEU A 101 -10.19 -0.64 11.40
C LEU A 101 -8.67 -0.77 11.15
N ILE A 102 -8.27 -0.96 9.89
CA ILE A 102 -6.85 -1.04 9.52
C ILE A 102 -6.17 0.32 9.71
N GLY A 103 -6.79 1.41 9.23
CA GLY A 103 -6.27 2.77 9.39
C GLY A 103 -6.10 3.16 10.86
N GLN A 104 -7.09 2.89 11.70
CA GLN A 104 -7.00 3.10 13.15
C GLN A 104 -5.91 2.25 13.79
N ARG A 105 -5.75 0.99 13.39
CA ARG A 105 -4.67 0.12 13.89
C ARG A 105 -3.28 0.68 13.54
N ILE A 106 -3.11 1.23 12.34
CA ILE A 106 -1.87 1.88 11.90
C ILE A 106 -1.57 3.12 12.76
N ARG A 107 -2.59 3.89 13.17
CA ARG A 107 -2.42 5.06 14.06
C ARG A 107 -2.14 4.69 15.50
N LEU A 108 -2.92 3.78 16.07
CA LEU A 108 -2.67 3.28 17.41
C LEU A 108 -1.22 2.80 17.58
N LEU A 109 -0.73 1.96 16.65
CA LEU A 109 0.65 1.45 16.72
C LEU A 109 1.72 2.53 16.51
N ALA A 110 1.46 3.54 15.68
CA ALA A 110 2.40 4.62 15.46
C ALA A 110 2.50 5.54 16.68
N ASP A 111 1.35 5.87 17.28
CA ASP A 111 1.28 6.71 18.47
C ASP A 111 1.90 6.00 19.68
N GLU A 112 1.57 4.71 19.90
CA GLU A 112 2.15 3.89 20.97
C GLU A 112 3.68 3.75 20.88
N LYS A 113 4.23 3.75 19.66
CA LYS A 113 5.67 3.55 19.43
C LYS A 113 6.42 4.85 19.16
N GLY A 114 5.72 5.98 18.98
CA GLY A 114 6.30 7.25 18.54
C GLY A 114 7.02 7.15 17.19
N LEU A 115 6.51 6.35 16.26
CA LEU A 115 7.14 6.08 14.97
C LEU A 115 6.40 6.76 13.82
N GLN A 116 7.15 7.42 12.94
CA GLN A 116 6.61 7.95 11.70
C GLN A 116 6.21 6.81 10.74
N VAL A 117 5.11 7.04 10.03
CA VAL A 117 4.64 6.16 8.96
C VAL A 117 4.62 6.89 7.63
N ILE A 118 5.17 6.25 6.61
CA ILE A 118 5.24 6.77 5.25
C ILE A 118 4.47 5.80 4.34
N ALA A 119 3.44 6.28 3.67
CA ALA A 119 2.73 5.53 2.64
C ALA A 119 3.37 5.77 1.29
N PHE A 120 3.52 4.69 0.53
CA PHE A 120 3.94 4.67 -0.85
C PHE A 120 2.81 4.05 -1.66
N VAL A 121 2.22 4.83 -2.56
CA VAL A 121 1.22 4.34 -3.50
C VAL A 121 1.95 3.68 -4.67
N GLU A 122 1.66 2.41 -4.92
CA GLU A 122 2.08 1.70 -6.14
C GLU A 122 1.15 2.13 -7.29
N ASP A 123 0.36 1.23 -7.86
CA ASP A 123 -0.53 1.58 -8.97
C ASP A 123 -1.75 2.40 -8.48
N VAL A 124 -2.42 1.93 -7.43
CA VAL A 124 -3.68 2.54 -6.94
C VAL A 124 -3.73 2.64 -5.42
N ALA A 125 -4.17 3.80 -4.92
CA ALA A 125 -4.69 3.97 -3.57
C ALA A 125 -5.98 4.79 -3.67
N ALA A 126 -7.08 4.11 -4.03
CA ALA A 126 -8.39 4.72 -4.27
C ALA A 126 -9.41 4.27 -3.23
N SER A 127 -10.39 5.12 -2.90
CA SER A 127 -11.46 4.83 -1.93
C SER A 127 -10.87 4.32 -0.60
N GLY A 128 -11.22 3.11 -0.16
CA GLY A 128 -10.61 2.48 1.02
C GLY A 128 -9.08 2.40 0.98
N GLY A 129 -8.46 2.26 -0.20
CA GLY A 129 -7.00 2.33 -0.35
C GLY A 129 -6.44 3.71 0.01
N TYR A 130 -7.14 4.77 -0.40
CA TYR A 130 -6.78 6.15 -0.01
C TYR A 130 -7.01 6.37 1.50
N TRP A 131 -8.04 5.76 2.08
CA TRP A 131 -8.24 5.76 3.53
C TRP A 131 -7.00 5.22 4.27
N LEU A 132 -6.42 4.11 3.79
CA LEU A 132 -5.20 3.55 4.35
C LEU A 132 -3.98 4.45 4.12
N ALA A 133 -3.89 5.11 2.97
CA ALA A 133 -2.83 6.09 2.70
C ALA A 133 -2.90 7.27 3.69
N CYS A 134 -4.09 7.78 3.98
CA CYS A 134 -4.30 8.83 4.99
C CYS A 134 -3.93 8.40 6.42
N ALA A 135 -3.82 7.09 6.68
CA ALA A 135 -3.25 6.65 7.95
C ALA A 135 -1.77 7.00 8.07
N ALA A 136 -1.01 7.23 6.99
CA ALA A 136 0.38 7.66 7.12
C ALA A 136 0.53 9.13 7.54
N ASP A 137 1.74 9.51 7.94
CA ASP A 137 2.12 10.90 8.24
C ASP A 137 2.59 11.63 6.97
N GLU A 138 3.03 10.85 5.98
CA GLU A 138 3.41 11.29 4.64
C GLU A 138 2.92 10.27 3.61
N ILE A 139 2.41 10.75 2.47
CA ILE A 139 2.01 9.95 1.32
C ILE A 139 2.89 10.32 0.13
N VAL A 140 3.59 9.35 -0.42
CA VAL A 140 4.38 9.46 -1.64
C VAL A 140 3.74 8.57 -2.72
N ALA A 141 3.69 9.04 -3.96
CA ALA A 141 3.11 8.29 -5.07
C ALA A 141 3.97 8.43 -6.33
N ASP A 142 3.85 7.51 -7.29
CA ASP A 142 4.34 7.79 -8.65
C ASP A 142 3.48 8.89 -9.29
N ALA A 143 4.04 9.62 -10.25
CA ALA A 143 3.30 10.64 -10.99
C ALA A 143 2.03 10.09 -11.67
N SER A 144 2.05 8.79 -12.03
CA SER A 144 0.98 8.07 -12.74
C SER A 144 0.12 7.21 -11.81
N SER A 145 0.48 7.05 -10.54
CA SER A 145 -0.35 6.35 -9.55
C SER A 145 -1.74 6.97 -9.48
N ILE A 146 -2.76 6.18 -9.17
CA ILE A 146 -4.13 6.68 -9.00
C ILE A 146 -4.44 6.86 -7.51
N VAL A 147 -4.89 8.04 -7.12
CA VAL A 147 -5.26 8.39 -5.74
C VAL A 147 -6.64 9.05 -5.68
N GLY A 148 -7.22 9.12 -4.48
CA GLY A 148 -8.52 9.75 -4.27
C GLY A 148 -9.67 8.75 -4.33
N SER A 149 -10.67 8.98 -5.17
CA SER A 149 -11.96 8.28 -5.14
C SER A 149 -12.61 8.36 -3.75
N ILE A 150 -12.61 9.55 -3.16
CA ILE A 150 -13.18 9.81 -1.84
C ILE A 150 -14.70 9.89 -2.00
N GLY A 151 -15.38 8.78 -1.76
CA GLY A 151 -16.82 8.64 -1.95
C GLY A 151 -17.28 7.23 -1.60
N VAL A 152 -18.60 7.05 -1.59
CA VAL A 152 -19.28 5.79 -1.22
C VAL A 152 -20.21 5.39 -2.35
N ILE A 153 -20.14 4.13 -2.76
CA ILE A 153 -21.01 3.58 -3.81
C ILE A 153 -21.76 2.37 -3.29
N SER A 154 -22.98 2.18 -3.79
CA SER A 154 -23.76 0.95 -3.70
C SER A 154 -24.26 0.67 -5.11
N ALA A 155 -23.99 -0.54 -5.60
CA ALA A 155 -24.30 -0.93 -6.96
C ALA A 155 -24.94 -2.32 -6.96
N GLY A 156 -25.85 -2.53 -7.90
CA GLY A 156 -26.58 -3.78 -8.10
C GLY A 156 -27.37 -3.74 -9.40
N PHE A 157 -28.05 -4.84 -9.71
CA PHE A 157 -28.88 -4.96 -10.91
C PHE A 157 -30.35 -5.18 -10.52
N GLY A 158 -31.26 -4.69 -11.36
CA GLY A 158 -32.68 -5.05 -11.32
C GLY A 158 -32.99 -6.13 -12.36
N PHE A 159 -33.72 -7.17 -11.95
CA PHE A 159 -34.10 -8.32 -12.77
C PHE A 159 -35.62 -8.50 -12.89
N GLN A 160 -36.44 -7.59 -12.33
CA GLN A 160 -37.90 -7.71 -12.30
C GLN A 160 -38.52 -7.92 -13.68
N ASP A 161 -38.03 -7.21 -14.70
CA ASP A 161 -38.55 -7.32 -16.07
C ASP A 161 -38.12 -8.63 -16.75
N LEU A 162 -36.95 -9.15 -16.38
CA LEU A 162 -36.50 -10.46 -16.84
C LEU A 162 -37.40 -11.56 -16.29
N LEU A 163 -37.73 -11.53 -15.00
CA LEU A 163 -38.66 -12.50 -14.41
C LEU A 163 -40.04 -12.44 -15.07
N ALA A 164 -40.57 -11.24 -15.26
CA ALA A 164 -41.87 -11.02 -15.89
C ALA A 164 -41.93 -11.58 -17.32
N ARG A 165 -40.88 -11.37 -18.12
CA ARG A 165 -40.79 -11.91 -19.50
C ARG A 165 -40.83 -13.42 -19.58
N TRP A 166 -40.35 -14.11 -18.55
CA TRP A 166 -40.27 -15.57 -18.50
C TRP A 166 -41.38 -16.20 -17.66
N GLY A 167 -42.37 -15.40 -17.23
CA GLY A 167 -43.49 -15.87 -16.41
C GLY A 167 -43.07 -16.36 -15.01
N ILE A 168 -41.91 -15.93 -14.52
CA ILE A 168 -41.40 -16.33 -13.20
C ILE A 168 -42.01 -15.41 -12.14
N GLU A 169 -42.79 -16.00 -11.24
CA GLU A 169 -43.38 -15.29 -10.11
C GLU A 169 -42.43 -15.29 -8.91
N ARG A 170 -42.15 -14.10 -8.36
CA ARG A 170 -41.38 -13.98 -7.14
C ARG A 170 -42.28 -13.97 -5.89
N ARG A 171 -42.11 -14.97 -5.02
CA ARG A 171 -42.82 -15.09 -3.74
C ARG A 171 -41.91 -14.69 -2.58
N LEU A 172 -42.22 -13.58 -1.92
CA LEU A 172 -41.44 -13.04 -0.81
C LEU A 172 -42.31 -12.84 0.42
N HIS A 173 -41.91 -13.43 1.54
CA HIS A 173 -42.54 -13.26 2.84
C HIS A 173 -41.47 -12.77 3.82
N THR A 174 -41.69 -11.62 4.46
CA THR A 174 -40.72 -11.00 5.37
C THR A 174 -41.36 -10.58 6.68
N SER A 175 -40.63 -10.75 7.78
CA SER A 175 -40.91 -10.05 9.03
C SER A 175 -40.20 -8.70 9.06
N GLY A 176 -40.94 -7.62 9.32
CA GLY A 176 -40.44 -6.25 9.28
C GLY A 176 -40.60 -5.60 7.91
N GLU A 177 -41.13 -4.37 7.90
CA GLU A 177 -41.60 -3.67 6.69
C GLU A 177 -40.49 -3.40 5.66
N ARG A 178 -39.22 -3.36 6.10
CA ARG A 178 -38.06 -2.90 5.31
C ARG A 178 -37.04 -4.00 5.04
N LYS A 179 -37.35 -5.26 5.38
CA LYS A 179 -36.42 -6.40 5.27
C LYS A 179 -36.19 -6.87 3.82
N SER A 180 -36.92 -6.28 2.87
CA SER A 180 -36.76 -6.49 1.43
C SER A 180 -36.25 -5.26 0.68
N MET A 181 -35.69 -4.28 1.39
CA MET A 181 -35.02 -3.14 0.76
C MET A 181 -33.82 -3.61 -0.09
N LEU A 182 -33.62 -2.99 -1.26
CA LEU A 182 -32.59 -3.34 -2.27
C LEU A 182 -32.70 -4.77 -2.84
N ASP A 183 -33.92 -5.28 -2.87
CA ASP A 183 -34.26 -6.54 -3.50
C ASP A 183 -34.22 -6.42 -5.03
N PRO A 184 -33.29 -7.11 -5.72
CA PRO A 184 -33.03 -6.91 -7.14
C PRO A 184 -34.17 -7.41 -8.04
N PHE A 185 -35.18 -8.08 -7.47
CA PHE A 185 -36.29 -8.64 -8.22
C PHE A 185 -37.59 -7.83 -8.08
N ARG A 186 -37.51 -6.63 -7.50
CA ARG A 186 -38.62 -5.69 -7.39
C ARG A 186 -38.20 -4.32 -7.92
N PRO A 187 -39.15 -3.49 -8.39
CA PRO A 187 -38.90 -2.08 -8.61
C PRO A 187 -38.41 -1.41 -7.33
N GLU A 188 -37.46 -0.48 -7.47
CA GLU A 188 -36.99 0.34 -6.35
C GLU A 188 -38.11 1.24 -5.83
N LYS A 189 -38.15 1.44 -4.52
CA LYS A 189 -39.09 2.36 -3.86
C LYS A 189 -38.38 3.67 -3.55
N PRO A 190 -39.01 4.84 -3.81
CA PRO A 190 -38.42 6.15 -3.48
C PRO A 190 -37.95 6.26 -2.03
N GLU A 191 -38.72 5.73 -1.08
CA GLU A 191 -38.42 5.82 0.35
C GLU A 191 -37.20 4.97 0.75
N ASP A 192 -36.97 3.86 0.05
CA ASP A 192 -35.79 3.01 0.23
C ASP A 192 -34.55 3.67 -0.40
N LEU A 193 -34.70 4.31 -1.56
CA LEU A 193 -33.64 5.09 -2.19
C LEU A 193 -33.19 6.27 -1.33
N GLU A 194 -34.13 7.04 -0.77
CA GLU A 194 -33.80 8.11 0.16
C GLU A 194 -33.05 7.60 1.40
N ARG A 195 -33.45 6.44 1.92
CA ARG A 195 -32.76 5.82 3.06
C ARG A 195 -31.36 5.38 2.69
N LEU A 196 -31.16 4.75 1.53
CA LEU A 196 -29.84 4.36 1.05
C LEU A 196 -28.94 5.59 0.89
N ARG A 197 -29.45 6.67 0.31
CA ARG A 197 -28.71 7.94 0.17
C ARG A 197 -28.29 8.53 1.52
N ARG A 198 -29.17 8.50 2.53
CA ARG A 198 -28.81 8.94 3.89
C ARG A 198 -27.67 8.10 4.49
N LEU A 199 -27.76 6.76 4.38
CA LEU A 199 -26.70 5.87 4.86
C LEU A 199 -25.36 6.11 4.11
N GLN A 200 -25.40 6.31 2.80
CA GLN A 200 -24.21 6.64 2.02
C GLN A 200 -23.62 8.00 2.43
N ALA A 201 -24.46 9.00 2.69
CA ALA A 201 -24.01 10.31 3.16
C ALA A 201 -23.31 10.20 4.52
N GLU A 202 -23.88 9.46 5.48
CA GLU A 202 -23.27 9.23 6.80
C GLU A 202 -21.87 8.57 6.68
N ILE A 203 -21.74 7.53 5.83
CA ILE A 203 -20.46 6.87 5.59
C ILE A 203 -19.47 7.81 4.90
N HIS A 204 -19.96 8.60 3.93
CA HIS A 204 -19.13 9.53 3.18
C HIS A 204 -18.59 10.64 4.08
N ASP A 205 -19.42 11.19 4.97
CA ASP A 205 -19.01 12.22 5.92
C ASP A 205 -17.94 11.70 6.88
N GLY A 206 -18.06 10.46 7.37
CA GLY A 206 -16.99 9.81 8.12
C GLY A 206 -15.67 9.69 7.34
N PHE A 207 -15.73 9.48 6.02
CA PHE A 207 -14.54 9.49 5.16
C PHE A 207 -13.95 10.89 4.98
N LYS A 208 -14.80 11.90 4.73
CA LYS A 208 -14.34 13.29 4.64
C LYS A 208 -13.63 13.70 5.92
N ASP A 209 -14.21 13.37 7.07
CA ASP A 209 -13.63 13.71 8.37
C ASP A 209 -12.27 13.04 8.57
N TRP A 210 -12.15 11.75 8.23
CA TRP A 210 -10.85 11.06 8.26
C TRP A 210 -9.80 11.76 7.38
N VAL A 211 -10.15 12.11 6.14
CA VAL A 211 -9.24 12.79 5.21
C VAL A 211 -8.87 14.18 5.72
N ARG A 212 -9.85 14.97 6.19
CA ARG A 212 -9.62 16.31 6.75
C ARG A 212 -8.73 16.27 7.98
N THR A 213 -8.97 15.35 8.91
CA THR A 213 -8.13 15.20 10.11
C THR A 213 -6.69 14.80 9.74
N ARG A 214 -6.50 13.92 8.75
CA ARG A 214 -5.18 13.38 8.43
C ARG A 214 -4.36 14.22 7.45
N ARG A 215 -5.00 14.87 6.48
CA ARG A 215 -4.33 15.77 5.53
C ARG A 215 -4.26 17.19 6.07
N ALA A 216 -5.25 17.63 6.86
CA ALA A 216 -5.32 18.95 7.49
C ALA A 216 -5.02 20.08 6.50
N ALA A 217 -4.13 21.00 6.87
CA ALA A 217 -3.74 22.16 6.06
C ALA A 217 -3.04 21.80 4.72
N ARG A 218 -2.80 20.52 4.42
CA ARG A 218 -2.21 20.10 3.15
C ARG A 218 -3.19 20.13 1.99
N LEU A 219 -4.49 19.97 2.25
CA LEU A 219 -5.52 19.98 1.22
C LEU A 219 -5.62 21.36 0.59
N LYS A 220 -5.63 21.41 -0.75
CA LYS A 220 -5.64 22.65 -1.54
C LYS A 220 -6.85 22.79 -2.45
N GLY A 221 -7.57 21.70 -2.71
CA GLY A 221 -8.82 21.72 -3.47
C GLY A 221 -10.01 22.13 -2.61
N ASP A 222 -11.09 22.56 -3.24
CA ASP A 222 -12.37 22.76 -2.57
C ASP A 222 -13.05 21.41 -2.27
N ASP A 223 -13.99 21.43 -1.33
CA ASP A 223 -14.70 20.24 -0.87
C ASP A 223 -15.51 19.55 -1.98
N ALA A 224 -16.10 20.32 -2.91
CA ALA A 224 -16.90 19.75 -3.99
C ALA A 224 -16.03 18.97 -4.98
N THR A 225 -14.80 19.43 -5.21
CA THR A 225 -13.81 18.73 -6.02
C THR A 225 -13.24 17.52 -5.28
N LEU A 226 -12.71 17.71 -4.06
CA LEU A 226 -11.97 16.67 -3.33
C LEU A 226 -12.85 15.49 -2.92
N PHE A 227 -14.12 15.74 -2.60
CA PHE A 227 -15.05 14.74 -2.06
C PHE A 227 -16.16 14.38 -3.06
N SER A 228 -15.90 14.53 -4.36
CA SER A 228 -16.84 14.15 -5.43
C SER A 228 -16.89 12.64 -5.70
N GLY A 229 -15.87 11.89 -5.27
CA GLY A 229 -15.63 10.50 -5.69
C GLY A 229 -14.76 10.37 -6.94
N GLU A 230 -14.29 11.47 -7.52
CA GLU A 230 -13.29 11.46 -8.61
C GLU A 230 -11.93 10.94 -8.10
N PHE A 231 -11.13 10.39 -9.03
CA PHE A 231 -9.77 9.95 -8.78
C PHE A 231 -8.80 10.72 -9.67
N TRP A 232 -7.57 10.85 -9.20
CA TRP A 232 -6.54 11.67 -9.84
C TRP A 232 -5.24 10.91 -9.96
N THR A 233 -4.42 11.31 -10.92
CA THR A 233 -3.03 10.87 -10.98
C THR A 233 -2.24 11.40 -9.78
N GLY A 234 -1.13 10.77 -9.41
CA GLY A 234 -0.28 11.23 -8.30
C GLY A 234 0.20 12.66 -8.50
N ARG A 235 0.48 13.06 -9.75
CA ARG A 235 0.81 14.45 -10.10
C ARG A 235 -0.31 15.42 -9.71
N ARG A 236 -1.54 15.15 -10.14
CA ARG A 236 -2.69 15.99 -9.79
C ARG A 236 -3.02 15.90 -8.29
N GLY A 237 -2.83 14.73 -7.69
CA GLY A 237 -2.94 14.52 -6.26
C GLY A 237 -1.98 15.41 -5.46
N LEU A 238 -0.76 15.65 -5.94
CA LEU A 238 0.20 16.55 -5.28
C LEU A 238 -0.28 18.00 -5.33
N GLU A 239 -0.81 18.43 -6.48
CA GLU A 239 -1.39 19.77 -6.65
C GLU A 239 -2.59 20.01 -5.72
N LEU A 240 -3.45 19.00 -5.57
CA LEU A 240 -4.63 19.03 -4.71
C LEU A 240 -4.31 18.82 -3.22
N GLY A 241 -3.09 18.41 -2.88
CA GLY A 241 -2.70 18.10 -1.51
C GLY A 241 -3.14 16.72 -1.01
N LEU A 242 -3.54 15.82 -1.91
CA LEU A 242 -3.90 14.44 -1.62
C LEU A 242 -2.67 13.56 -1.37
N VAL A 243 -1.51 13.92 -1.93
CA VAL A 243 -0.20 13.32 -1.63
C VAL A 243 0.81 14.42 -1.28
N ASP A 244 1.91 14.05 -0.64
CA ASP A 244 2.95 14.97 -0.16
C ASP A 244 4.17 15.04 -1.10
N GLY A 245 4.40 13.99 -1.89
CA GLY A 245 5.53 13.94 -2.80
C GLY A 245 5.35 12.92 -3.92
N LEU A 246 6.18 13.08 -4.94
CA LEU A 246 6.29 12.12 -6.04
C LEU A 246 7.58 11.32 -5.88
N GLY A 247 7.50 10.00 -6.02
CA GLY A 247 8.68 9.14 -5.94
C GLY A 247 8.36 7.65 -5.80
N GLU A 248 9.43 6.86 -5.89
CA GLU A 248 9.41 5.41 -5.68
C GLU A 248 9.90 5.06 -4.26
N LEU A 249 9.35 3.99 -3.68
CA LEU A 249 9.60 3.58 -2.29
C LEU A 249 11.08 3.44 -1.95
N ARG A 250 11.81 2.61 -2.70
CA ARG A 250 13.22 2.32 -2.43
C ARG A 250 14.07 3.57 -2.62
N ALA A 251 13.91 4.29 -3.73
CA ALA A 251 14.66 5.50 -4.01
C ALA A 251 14.42 6.57 -2.92
N THR A 252 13.18 6.77 -2.52
CA THR A 252 12.81 7.76 -1.48
C THR A 252 13.41 7.39 -0.12
N LEU A 253 13.31 6.12 0.29
CA LEU A 253 13.86 5.66 1.57
C LEU A 253 15.39 5.65 1.57
N GLN A 254 16.04 5.33 0.44
CA GLN A 254 17.50 5.41 0.30
C GLN A 254 18.00 6.85 0.35
N ALA A 255 17.29 7.79 -0.28
CA ALA A 255 17.64 9.21 -0.20
C ALA A 255 17.51 9.74 1.24
N ARG A 256 16.46 9.30 1.97
CA ARG A 256 16.17 9.80 3.33
C ARG A 256 17.01 9.14 4.43
N TYR A 257 17.22 7.83 4.36
CA TYR A 257 17.87 7.04 5.41
C TYR A 257 19.24 6.50 4.97
N GLY A 258 19.72 6.85 3.77
CA GLY A 258 21.01 6.44 3.22
C GLY A 258 20.95 5.17 2.38
N ALA A 259 21.93 5.02 1.48
CA ALA A 259 21.98 3.94 0.49
C ALA A 259 21.98 2.52 1.10
N LYS A 260 22.42 2.38 2.36
CA LYS A 260 22.49 1.10 3.11
C LYS A 260 21.25 0.84 3.97
N VAL A 261 20.15 1.59 3.81
CA VAL A 261 18.90 1.34 4.52
C VAL A 261 18.41 -0.09 4.24
N HIS A 262 18.08 -0.81 5.31
CA HIS A 262 17.53 -2.16 5.23
C HIS A 262 16.00 -2.09 5.24
N LEU A 263 15.38 -2.66 4.21
CA LEU A 263 13.93 -2.58 3.97
C LEU A 263 13.28 -3.98 4.09
N PRO A 264 13.14 -4.53 5.31
CA PRO A 264 12.55 -5.85 5.48
C PRO A 264 11.07 -5.81 5.11
N VAL A 265 10.69 -6.58 4.08
CA VAL A 265 9.29 -6.70 3.66
C VAL A 265 8.56 -7.65 4.61
N ILE A 266 7.49 -7.15 5.23
CA ILE A 266 6.67 -7.89 6.18
C ILE A 266 5.51 -8.55 5.45
N ALA A 267 5.72 -9.81 5.07
CA ALA A 267 4.71 -10.65 4.44
C ALA A 267 4.14 -11.69 5.43
N PRO A 268 2.93 -12.25 5.14
CA PRO A 268 2.42 -13.43 5.83
C PRO A 268 3.44 -14.57 5.82
N ARG A 269 3.58 -15.28 6.94
CA ARG A 269 4.44 -16.47 7.00
C ARG A 269 3.85 -17.54 6.09
N ARG A 270 4.55 -17.90 5.00
CA ARG A 270 4.21 -19.08 4.20
C ARG A 270 4.41 -20.33 5.07
N ARG A 271 3.38 -21.15 5.24
CA ARG A 271 3.51 -22.46 5.90
C ARG A 271 4.38 -23.34 4.99
N LEU A 272 5.46 -23.93 5.51
CA LEU A 272 6.38 -24.79 4.74
C LEU A 272 5.66 -25.97 4.04
N LEU A 273 4.49 -26.38 4.54
CA LEU A 273 3.65 -27.41 3.93
C LEU A 273 3.08 -27.03 2.55
N SER A 274 3.06 -25.75 2.16
CA SER A 274 2.64 -25.35 0.81
C SER A 274 3.73 -25.57 -0.26
N ARG A 275 4.90 -26.12 0.10
CA ARG A 275 5.96 -26.54 -0.85
C ARG A 275 5.81 -28.00 -1.29
N PHE A 276 4.99 -28.79 -0.60
CA PHE A 276 4.62 -30.13 -1.06
C PHE A 276 3.33 -29.98 -1.88
N GLY A 277 3.49 -29.94 -3.21
CA GLY A 277 2.44 -29.64 -4.20
C GLY A 277 1.29 -30.65 -4.25
N LEU A 278 0.49 -30.73 -3.19
CA LEU A 278 -0.85 -31.28 -3.21
C LEU A 278 -1.83 -30.10 -3.09
N GLY A 279 -2.10 -29.49 -4.24
CA GLY A 279 -3.17 -28.51 -4.42
C GLY A 279 -3.71 -28.71 -5.82
N SER A 280 -4.70 -29.58 -5.90
CA SER A 280 -5.34 -30.18 -7.07
C SER A 280 -5.68 -29.17 -8.18
N ALA A 281 -5.32 -29.54 -9.41
CA ALA A 281 -5.87 -28.97 -10.62
C ALA A 281 -7.23 -29.62 -10.94
N VAL A 282 -8.31 -29.14 -10.31
CA VAL A 282 -9.75 -29.26 -10.67
C VAL A 282 -10.49 -28.40 -9.63
N ASP A 283 -11.22 -27.33 -9.95
CA ASP A 283 -12.52 -27.39 -10.62
C ASP A 283 -12.87 -26.13 -11.43
N GLU A 284 -13.70 -26.40 -12.44
CA GLU A 284 -14.62 -25.54 -13.18
C GLU A 284 -15.26 -24.42 -12.34
N ILE A 285 -15.51 -23.26 -12.98
CA ILE A 285 -16.39 -22.13 -12.57
C ILE A 285 -16.86 -22.21 -11.10
N GLY A 286 -15.90 -22.08 -10.19
CA GLY A 286 -16.14 -22.18 -8.75
C GLY A 286 -16.22 -20.81 -8.08
N PRO A 287 -16.55 -20.75 -6.80
CA PRO A 287 -16.66 -19.48 -6.07
C PRO A 287 -15.36 -18.65 -6.02
N ALA A 288 -14.20 -19.30 -6.18
CA ALA A 288 -12.91 -18.63 -6.33
C ALA A 288 -12.78 -17.87 -7.67
N THR A 289 -13.40 -18.37 -8.74
CA THR A 289 -13.42 -17.69 -10.04
C THR A 289 -14.32 -16.46 -10.02
N LEU A 290 -15.45 -16.51 -9.31
CA LEU A 290 -16.33 -15.36 -9.08
C LEU A 290 -15.63 -14.26 -8.28
N ALA A 291 -14.95 -14.61 -7.19
CA ALA A 291 -14.18 -13.65 -6.40
C ALA A 291 -13.04 -13.00 -7.21
N ALA A 292 -12.36 -13.76 -8.07
CA ALA A 292 -11.34 -13.23 -8.96
C ALA A 292 -11.92 -12.32 -10.06
N LEU A 293 -13.13 -12.62 -10.55
CA LEU A 293 -13.85 -11.76 -11.49
C LEU A 293 -14.28 -10.44 -10.82
N GLU A 294 -14.87 -10.49 -9.63
CA GLU A 294 -15.24 -9.30 -8.86
C GLU A 294 -14.01 -8.41 -8.58
N GLU A 295 -12.89 -9.02 -8.16
CA GLU A 295 -11.64 -8.31 -7.97
C GLU A 295 -11.18 -7.64 -9.27
N ARG A 296 -11.16 -8.38 -10.39
CA ARG A 296 -10.81 -7.84 -11.70
C ARG A 296 -11.71 -6.68 -12.12
N LEU A 297 -13.01 -6.75 -11.87
CA LEU A 297 -13.95 -5.66 -12.18
C LEU A 297 -13.64 -4.39 -11.38
N LEU A 298 -13.22 -4.53 -10.11
CA LEU A 298 -12.81 -3.40 -9.28
C LEU A 298 -11.52 -2.73 -9.79
N TRP A 299 -10.58 -3.51 -10.29
CA TRP A 299 -9.34 -3.00 -10.90
C TRP A 299 -9.58 -2.37 -12.27
N GLN A 300 -10.50 -2.92 -13.07
CA GLN A 300 -10.82 -2.43 -14.42
C GLN A 300 -11.34 -0.98 -14.42
N ARG A 301 -12.02 -0.55 -13.35
CA ARG A 301 -12.43 0.85 -13.18
C ARG A 301 -11.25 1.83 -13.27
N PHE A 302 -10.04 1.37 -12.95
CA PHE A 302 -8.80 2.13 -12.97
C PHE A 302 -7.94 1.84 -14.20
N GLY A 303 -8.43 1.06 -15.16
CA GLY A 303 -7.69 0.67 -16.36
C GLY A 303 -6.65 -0.44 -16.12
N LEU A 304 -6.80 -1.21 -15.04
CA LEU A 304 -5.89 -2.29 -14.62
C LEU A 304 -6.56 -3.67 -14.66
#